data_AF-D2CR42-F1
#
_entry.id   AF-D2CR42-F1
#
_cell.length_a   1.000
_cell.length_b   1.000
_cell.length_c   1.000
_cell.angle_alpha   90.00
_cell.angle_beta   90.00
_cell.angle_gamma   90.00
#
_symmetry.space_group_name_H-M   'P 1'
#
loop_
_entity.id
_entity.type
_entity.pdbx_description
1 polymer ?
#
loop_
_entity_poly.entity_id
_entity_poly.type
_entity_poly.pdbx_seq_one_letter_code
_entity_poly.pdbx_strand_id
1 'polypeptide(L)'
;TTPAAIDNCLNVAEATDTQVAIHTDTLNESGFVEDTVAAFKGRTIHTFHTEGAGGGHAPDILKVVGEANVLPSSTNPTRPYTINTLDEHVDMLMVCHHLDPTIAEDLAFAESRIRRETIAAEDILHDLGAISMFSSDCQAMGRVGEVIIRTWQTAHKMKLQRGKLPGDSDRHDNFRVKRYIAKY
;
A
#
# COMPACT_ATOMS: atom_id res chain seq x y z
N THR A 1 9.99 9.78 -8.01
CA THR A 1 9.60 11.07 -7.39
C THR A 1 10.77 11.60 -6.60
N THR A 2 11.19 12.85 -6.77
CA THR A 2 12.42 13.35 -6.12
C THR A 2 12.14 14.15 -4.84
N PRO A 3 13.09 14.23 -3.88
CA PRO A 3 12.96 15.05 -2.67
C PRO A 3 12.61 16.52 -2.94
N ALA A 4 13.18 17.11 -4.00
CA ALA A 4 12.88 18.49 -4.38
C ALA A 4 11.43 18.69 -4.84
N ALA A 5 10.89 17.73 -5.61
CA ALA A 5 9.49 17.77 -6.03
C ALA A 5 8.54 17.56 -4.84
N ILE A 6 8.88 16.66 -3.92
CA ILE A 6 8.13 16.41 -2.69
C ILE A 6 8.06 17.69 -1.85
N ASP A 7 9.21 18.32 -1.59
CA ASP A 7 9.28 19.51 -0.74
C ASP A 7 8.49 20.68 -1.32
N ASN A 8 8.61 20.93 -2.63
CA ASN A 8 7.86 21.98 -3.30
C ASN A 8 6.35 21.71 -3.29
N CYS A 9 5.92 20.47 -3.60
CA CYS A 9 4.51 20.08 -3.60
C CYS A 9 3.88 20.28 -2.21
N LEU A 10 4.57 19.83 -1.16
CA LEU A 10 4.09 19.98 0.22
C LEU A 10 4.09 21.44 0.69
N ASN A 11 5.02 22.28 0.23
CA ASN A 11 4.96 23.73 0.51
C ASN A 11 3.70 24.37 -0.09
N VAL A 12 3.31 23.97 -1.29
CA VAL A 12 2.06 24.44 -1.92
C VAL A 12 0.85 23.91 -1.16
N ALA A 13 0.86 22.63 -0.78
CA ALA A 13 -0.20 21.98 -0.02
C ALA A 13 -0.52 22.71 1.31
N GLU A 14 0.51 23.09 2.06
CA GLU A 14 0.38 23.88 3.29
C GLU A 14 -0.21 25.28 3.01
N ALA A 15 0.17 25.89 1.89
CA ALA A 15 -0.34 27.22 1.51
C ALA A 15 -1.79 27.19 0.98
N THR A 16 -2.27 26.05 0.48
CA THR A 16 -3.59 25.91 -0.14
C THR A 16 -4.56 25.00 0.61
N ASP A 17 -4.16 24.46 1.77
CA ASP A 17 -4.94 23.51 2.57
C ASP A 17 -5.45 22.32 1.73
N THR A 18 -4.54 21.67 1.02
CA THR A 18 -4.86 20.59 0.07
C THR A 18 -4.04 19.34 0.39
N GLN A 19 -4.64 18.16 0.32
CA GLN A 19 -3.93 16.89 0.54
C GLN A 19 -2.97 16.57 -0.62
N VAL A 20 -1.84 15.92 -0.31
CA VAL A 20 -0.91 15.38 -1.30
C VAL A 20 -0.91 13.86 -1.21
N ALA A 21 -1.23 13.20 -2.33
CA ALA A 21 -1.03 11.77 -2.50
C ALA A 21 0.31 11.50 -3.19
N ILE A 22 1.02 10.45 -2.76
CA ILE A 22 2.34 10.12 -3.32
C ILE A 22 2.47 8.64 -3.71
N HIS A 23 3.06 8.44 -4.89
CA HIS A 23 3.73 7.22 -5.32
C HIS A 23 5.24 7.50 -5.28
N THR A 24 5.98 6.76 -4.46
CA THR A 24 7.39 7.07 -4.15
C THR A 24 8.36 6.45 -5.16
N ASP A 25 9.65 6.73 -5.02
CA ASP A 25 10.68 6.37 -5.99
C ASP A 25 11.06 4.88 -5.90
N THR A 26 10.34 4.01 -6.63
CA THR A 26 10.59 2.56 -6.65
C THR A 26 12.05 2.21 -6.94
N LEU A 27 12.72 2.97 -7.80
CA LEU A 27 14.09 2.71 -8.23
C LEU A 27 15.13 3.14 -7.20
N ASN A 28 14.71 3.87 -6.16
CA ASN A 28 15.61 4.54 -5.22
C ASN A 28 16.64 5.44 -5.94
N GLU A 29 16.28 6.02 -7.08
CA GLU A 29 17.18 6.81 -7.93
C GLU A 29 17.65 8.07 -7.18
N SER A 30 16.72 8.70 -6.46
CA SER A 30 16.94 9.97 -5.77
C SER A 30 17.20 9.83 -4.27
N GLY A 31 17.31 8.60 -3.78
CA GLY A 31 17.46 8.24 -2.36
C GLY A 31 16.62 7.03 -1.98
N PHE A 32 16.81 6.52 -0.76
CA PHE A 32 16.00 5.45 -0.19
C PHE A 32 14.75 6.02 0.51
N VAL A 33 13.92 5.14 1.09
CA VAL A 33 12.68 5.55 1.76
C VAL A 33 12.92 6.58 2.87
N GLU A 34 14.05 6.50 3.57
CA GLU A 34 14.44 7.44 4.62
C GLU A 34 14.65 8.86 4.09
N ASP A 35 15.21 9.00 2.88
CA ASP A 35 15.42 10.29 2.23
C ASP A 35 14.07 10.93 1.82
N THR A 36 13.15 10.10 1.33
CA THR A 36 11.77 10.52 1.02
C THR A 36 11.01 10.93 2.30
N VAL A 37 11.13 10.16 3.39
CA VAL A 37 10.54 10.52 4.69
C VAL A 37 11.12 11.83 5.22
N ALA A 38 12.44 12.02 5.10
CA ALA A 38 13.09 13.28 5.46
C ALA A 38 12.57 14.45 4.61
N ALA A 39 12.29 14.23 3.32
CA ALA A 39 11.71 15.23 2.44
C ALA A 39 10.26 15.62 2.83
N PHE A 40 9.52 14.74 3.51
CA PHE A 40 8.20 15.12 4.06
C PHE A 40 8.32 16.21 5.13
N LYS A 41 9.43 16.27 5.87
CA LYS A 41 9.66 17.24 6.97
C LYS A 41 8.52 17.26 8.01
N GLY A 42 7.91 16.10 8.26
CA GLY A 42 6.79 15.95 9.19
C GLY A 42 5.45 16.53 8.71
N ARG A 43 5.34 17.03 7.48
CA ARG A 43 4.08 17.54 6.91
C ARG A 43 3.15 16.39 6.54
N THR A 44 1.85 16.64 6.59
CA THR A 44 0.84 15.61 6.29
C THR A 44 0.94 15.13 4.85
N ILE A 45 0.91 13.82 4.65
CA ILE A 45 0.94 13.23 3.31
C ILE A 45 0.18 11.90 3.27
N HIS A 46 -0.51 11.63 2.15
CA HIS A 46 -1.17 10.37 1.89
C HIS A 46 -0.26 9.47 1.03
N THR A 47 0.18 8.34 1.58
CA THR A 47 0.93 7.34 0.81
C THR A 47 -0.03 6.38 0.10
N PHE A 48 0.04 6.38 -1.23
CA PHE A 48 -0.75 5.48 -2.05
C PHE A 48 -0.12 4.08 -2.06
N HIS A 49 -0.94 3.02 -2.23
CA HIS A 49 -0.53 1.60 -2.27
C HIS A 49 0.69 1.29 -1.38
N THR A 50 0.56 1.59 -0.09
CA THR A 50 1.67 1.76 0.87
C THR A 50 2.53 0.51 1.04
N GLU A 51 2.01 -0.67 0.69
CA GLU A 51 2.78 -1.92 0.68
C GLU A 51 3.85 -1.98 -0.42
N GLY A 52 3.62 -1.30 -1.55
CA GLY A 52 4.62 -1.10 -2.59
C GLY A 52 4.48 -1.95 -3.86
N ALA A 53 3.59 -2.95 -3.94
CA ALA A 53 3.33 -3.66 -5.20
C ALA A 53 2.80 -2.71 -6.29
N GLY A 54 1.85 -1.84 -5.93
CA GLY A 54 1.37 -0.74 -6.78
C GLY A 54 2.46 0.31 -7.08
N GLY A 55 3.52 0.34 -6.28
CA GLY A 55 4.78 1.05 -6.48
C GLY A 55 5.23 1.88 -5.28
N GLY A 56 6.50 2.24 -5.29
CA GLY A 56 7.19 2.89 -4.18
C GLY A 56 8.50 2.20 -3.84
N HIS A 57 9.34 2.87 -3.04
CA HIS A 57 10.68 2.41 -2.66
C HIS A 57 10.76 0.89 -2.42
N ALA A 58 11.56 0.21 -3.25
CA ALA A 58 11.78 -1.22 -3.12
C ALA A 58 12.95 -1.51 -2.16
N PRO A 59 12.81 -2.42 -1.18
CA PRO A 59 11.63 -3.23 -0.87
C PRO A 59 10.73 -2.66 0.25
N ASP A 60 11.04 -1.49 0.79
CA ASP A 60 10.71 -1.12 2.18
C ASP A 60 9.85 0.14 2.35
N ILE A 61 9.14 0.58 1.29
CA ILE A 61 8.14 1.65 1.39
C ILE A 61 7.11 1.42 2.51
N LEU A 62 6.80 0.16 2.86
CA LEU A 62 5.88 -0.18 3.93
C LEU A 62 6.28 0.40 5.31
N LYS A 63 7.56 0.78 5.52
CA LYS A 63 8.04 1.47 6.73
C LYS A 63 7.24 2.74 7.04
N VAL A 64 6.73 3.45 6.03
CA VAL A 64 6.00 4.72 6.22
C VAL A 64 4.70 4.57 7.02
N VAL A 65 4.20 3.35 7.21
CA VAL A 65 3.09 3.04 8.13
C VAL A 65 3.42 3.44 9.58
N GLY A 66 4.70 3.50 9.94
CA GLY A 66 5.16 3.93 11.27
C GLY A 66 5.25 5.45 11.46
N GLU A 67 5.09 6.25 10.40
CA GLU A 67 5.29 7.70 10.45
C GLU A 67 3.99 8.42 10.85
N ALA A 68 4.08 9.29 11.87
CA ALA A 68 2.91 9.92 12.47
C ALA A 68 2.18 10.91 11.55
N ASN A 69 2.88 11.50 10.58
CA ASN A 69 2.34 12.44 9.60
C ASN A 69 1.82 11.77 8.32
N VAL A 70 1.92 10.44 8.21
CA VAL A 70 1.51 9.69 7.03
C VAL A 70 0.10 9.14 7.21
N LEU A 71 -0.72 9.29 6.16
CA LEU A 71 -2.04 8.69 6.05
C LEU A 71 -1.97 7.52 5.05
N PRO A 72 -1.72 6.28 5.51
CA PRO A 72 -1.44 5.16 4.62
C PRO A 72 -2.70 4.53 4.04
N SER A 73 -2.66 4.23 2.74
CA SER A 73 -3.71 3.49 2.02
C SER A 73 -3.17 2.30 1.26
N SER A 74 -4.04 1.32 1.02
CA SER A 74 -3.80 0.19 0.12
C SER A 74 -4.68 0.28 -1.12
N THR A 75 -4.17 -0.26 -2.23
CA THR A 75 -4.96 -0.52 -3.44
C THR A 75 -5.42 -1.98 -3.44
N ASN A 76 -6.45 -2.29 -4.21
CA ASN A 76 -7.24 -3.50 -3.94
C ASN A 76 -6.77 -4.83 -4.56
N PRO A 77 -5.86 -4.92 -5.55
CA PRO A 77 -5.50 -6.23 -6.11
C PRO A 77 -4.70 -7.13 -5.19
N THR A 78 -3.89 -6.55 -4.30
CA THR A 78 -3.14 -7.35 -3.31
C THR A 78 -4.05 -7.88 -2.20
N ARG A 79 -5.35 -7.52 -2.19
CA ARG A 79 -6.25 -7.70 -1.03
C ARG A 79 -7.25 -8.85 -1.21
N PRO A 80 -7.37 -9.74 -0.22
CA PRO A 80 -6.29 -10.16 0.66
C PRO A 80 -5.18 -10.90 -0.12
N TYR A 81 -4.08 -11.22 0.55
CA TYR A 81 -3.10 -12.15 -0.01
C TYR A 81 -3.71 -13.55 -0.21
N THR A 82 -3.65 -14.09 -1.43
CA THR A 82 -4.16 -15.42 -1.82
C THR A 82 -3.12 -16.20 -2.62
N ILE A 83 -3.43 -17.46 -2.93
CA ILE A 83 -2.52 -18.35 -3.66
C ILE A 83 -2.09 -17.84 -5.04
N ASN A 84 -2.95 -17.08 -5.73
CA ASN A 84 -2.66 -16.57 -7.08
C ASN A 84 -2.12 -15.14 -7.08
N THR A 85 -2.03 -14.49 -5.91
CA THR A 85 -1.70 -13.07 -5.83
C THR A 85 -0.32 -12.77 -6.40
N LEU A 86 0.70 -13.60 -6.11
CA LEU A 86 2.04 -13.33 -6.64
C LEU A 86 2.12 -13.52 -8.15
N ASP A 87 1.71 -14.68 -8.64
CA ASP A 87 1.82 -15.00 -10.07
C ASP A 87 1.05 -13.98 -10.93
N GLU A 88 -0.16 -13.58 -10.47
CA GLU A 88 -0.93 -12.51 -11.11
C GLU A 88 -0.17 -11.17 -11.12
N HIS A 89 0.43 -10.77 -9.99
CA HIS A 89 1.03 -9.44 -9.86
C HIS A 89 2.38 -9.33 -10.55
N VAL A 90 3.18 -10.41 -10.57
CA VAL A 90 4.43 -10.46 -11.34
C VAL A 90 4.11 -10.28 -12.82
N ASP A 91 3.20 -11.07 -13.37
CA ASP A 91 2.83 -10.99 -14.78
C ASP A 91 2.19 -9.64 -15.13
N MET A 92 1.27 -9.14 -14.29
CA MET A 92 0.67 -7.81 -14.44
C MET A 92 1.73 -6.71 -14.48
N LEU A 93 2.71 -6.74 -13.57
CA LEU A 93 3.77 -5.74 -13.51
C LEU A 93 4.62 -5.76 -14.77
N MET A 94 5.02 -6.95 -15.22
CA MET A 94 5.83 -7.15 -16.42
C MET A 94 5.10 -6.62 -17.66
N VAL A 95 3.82 -6.93 -17.83
CA VAL A 95 3.00 -6.40 -18.92
C VAL A 95 2.89 -4.87 -18.83
N CYS A 96 2.56 -4.32 -17.66
CA CYS A 96 2.40 -2.87 -17.50
C CYS A 96 3.68 -2.07 -17.79
N HIS A 97 4.85 -2.66 -17.51
CA HIS A 97 6.14 -1.99 -17.69
C HIS A 97 6.89 -2.45 -18.95
N HIS A 98 6.25 -3.29 -19.79
CA HIS A 98 6.83 -3.83 -21.02
C HIS A 98 8.18 -4.54 -20.78
N LEU A 99 8.26 -5.27 -19.68
CA LEU A 99 9.47 -6.01 -19.27
C LEU A 99 9.58 -7.34 -20.03
N ASP A 100 10.80 -7.77 -20.27
CA ASP A 100 11.11 -9.03 -20.93
C ASP A 100 11.58 -10.09 -19.91
N PRO A 101 10.89 -11.24 -19.77
CA PRO A 101 11.29 -12.32 -18.86
C PRO A 101 12.65 -12.96 -19.21
N THR A 102 13.22 -12.65 -20.37
CA THR A 102 14.54 -13.13 -20.78
C THR A 102 15.67 -12.17 -20.36
N ILE A 103 15.35 -10.95 -19.91
CA ILE A 103 16.31 -9.97 -19.40
C ILE A 103 16.38 -10.10 -17.87
N ALA A 104 17.60 -10.30 -17.34
CA ALA A 104 17.79 -10.57 -15.91
C ALA A 104 17.45 -9.34 -15.04
N GLU A 105 17.77 -8.14 -15.51
CA GLU A 105 17.50 -6.88 -14.84
C GLU A 105 16.00 -6.60 -14.73
N ASP A 106 15.23 -6.96 -15.77
CA ASP A 106 13.78 -6.82 -15.82
C ASP A 106 13.11 -7.76 -14.81
N LEU A 107 13.56 -9.01 -14.73
CA LEU A 107 13.13 -9.95 -13.69
C LEU A 107 13.50 -9.45 -12.29
N ALA A 108 14.73 -8.99 -12.10
CA ALA A 108 15.19 -8.47 -10.81
C ALA A 108 14.35 -7.27 -10.35
N PHE A 109 14.00 -6.36 -11.27
CA PHE A 109 13.09 -5.26 -10.97
C PHE A 109 11.70 -5.78 -10.58
N ALA A 110 11.14 -6.73 -11.33
CA ALA A 110 9.81 -7.28 -11.04
C ALA A 110 9.75 -7.97 -9.67
N GLU A 111 10.74 -8.82 -9.37
CA GLU A 111 10.87 -9.53 -8.08
C GLU A 111 11.17 -8.58 -6.92
N SER A 112 11.90 -7.49 -7.16
CA SER A 112 12.13 -6.46 -6.12
C SER A 112 10.85 -5.75 -5.71
N ARG A 113 9.86 -5.65 -6.61
CA ARG A 113 8.60 -4.91 -6.40
C ARG A 113 7.45 -5.80 -5.92
N ILE A 114 7.29 -7.00 -6.46
CA ILE A 114 6.22 -7.93 -6.10
C ILE A 114 6.72 -8.93 -5.07
N ARG A 115 6.45 -8.65 -3.79
CA ARG A 115 7.04 -9.40 -2.67
C ARG A 115 5.97 -10.09 -1.84
N ARG A 116 6.17 -11.37 -1.55
CA ARG A 116 5.27 -12.17 -0.72
C ARG A 116 5.11 -11.59 0.67
N GLU A 117 6.24 -11.18 1.23
CA GLU A 117 6.42 -10.81 2.63
C GLU A 117 5.64 -9.54 2.94
N THR A 118 5.79 -8.50 2.11
CA THR A 118 5.11 -7.22 2.31
C THR A 118 3.62 -7.31 1.98
N ILE A 119 3.23 -8.04 0.93
CA ILE A 119 1.81 -8.31 0.63
C ILE A 119 1.12 -9.06 1.79
N ALA A 120 1.78 -10.06 2.39
CA ALA A 120 1.25 -10.76 3.54
C ALA A 120 1.22 -9.89 4.80
N ALA A 121 2.23 -9.04 5.02
CA ALA A 121 2.28 -8.11 6.15
C ALA A 121 1.16 -7.06 6.06
N GLU A 122 0.83 -6.59 4.86
CA GLU A 122 -0.21 -5.59 4.61
C GLU A 122 -1.59 -6.05 5.11
N ASP A 123 -1.91 -7.35 4.99
CA ASP A 123 -3.15 -7.91 5.56
C ASP A 123 -3.20 -7.75 7.08
N ILE A 124 -2.09 -8.03 7.76
CA ILE A 124 -1.98 -7.93 9.23
C ILE A 124 -2.04 -6.46 9.66
N LEU A 125 -1.34 -5.57 8.96
CA LEU A 125 -1.32 -4.14 9.25
C LEU A 125 -2.69 -3.50 9.07
N HIS A 126 -3.50 -3.97 8.11
CA HIS A 126 -4.91 -3.58 8.02
C HIS A 126 -5.72 -4.00 9.26
N ASP A 127 -5.55 -5.25 9.71
CA ASP A 127 -6.29 -5.79 10.85
C ASP A 127 -5.90 -5.13 12.16
N LEU A 128 -4.63 -4.71 12.30
CA LEU A 128 -4.13 -3.92 13.42
C LEU A 128 -4.61 -2.46 13.38
N GLY A 129 -5.05 -1.97 12.22
CA GLY A 129 -5.47 -0.58 12.01
C GLY A 129 -4.30 0.38 11.70
N ALA A 130 -3.13 -0.16 11.35
CA ALA A 130 -1.95 0.62 11.00
C ALA A 130 -2.04 1.18 9.57
N ILE A 131 -2.68 0.45 8.64
CA ILE A 131 -3.10 1.01 7.35
C ILE A 131 -4.55 1.48 7.47
N SER A 132 -4.82 2.69 7.02
CA SER A 132 -6.05 3.41 7.37
C SER A 132 -7.12 3.38 6.28
N MET A 133 -6.75 3.12 5.01
CA MET A 133 -7.67 3.28 3.88
C MET A 133 -7.54 2.16 2.85
N PHE A 134 -8.65 1.84 2.18
CA PHE A 134 -8.71 1.06 0.95
C PHE A 134 -9.06 1.98 -0.22
N SER A 135 -8.48 1.68 -1.37
CA SER A 135 -8.71 2.40 -2.62
C SER A 135 -8.64 1.42 -3.79
N SER A 136 -9.02 1.86 -4.99
CA SER A 136 -9.05 0.98 -6.16
C SER A 136 -7.69 0.87 -6.84
N ASP A 137 -7.16 2.00 -7.31
CA ASP A 137 -6.20 2.12 -8.43
C ASP A 137 -6.81 1.79 -9.80
N CYS A 138 -8.01 2.31 -10.05
CA CYS A 138 -8.86 1.97 -11.19
C CYS A 138 -8.10 1.84 -12.53
N GLN A 139 -8.02 0.60 -13.05
CA GLN A 139 -7.36 0.27 -14.32
C GLN A 139 -5.86 0.58 -14.40
N ALA A 140 -5.22 0.89 -13.26
CA ALA A 140 -3.81 1.18 -13.15
C ALA A 140 -3.18 0.33 -12.03
N MET A 141 -3.31 -1.00 -12.14
CA MET A 141 -3.07 -1.97 -11.06
C MET A 141 -4.16 -1.98 -9.98
N GLY A 142 -5.42 -1.86 -10.40
CA GLY A 142 -6.56 -1.79 -9.48
C GLY A 142 -7.93 -1.97 -10.12
N ARG A 143 -8.92 -2.33 -9.29
CA ARG A 143 -10.27 -2.72 -9.75
C ARG A 143 -11.35 -1.84 -9.12
N VAL A 144 -11.90 -0.89 -9.86
CA VAL A 144 -12.83 0.11 -9.31
C VAL A 144 -14.04 -0.48 -8.58
N GLY A 145 -14.63 -1.56 -9.11
CA GLY A 145 -15.80 -2.21 -8.53
C GLY A 145 -15.53 -3.07 -7.30
N GLU A 146 -14.27 -3.21 -6.88
CA GLU A 146 -13.88 -4.21 -5.87
C GLU A 146 -13.40 -3.63 -4.53
N VAL A 147 -13.39 -2.31 -4.33
CA VAL A 147 -12.91 -1.71 -3.07
C VAL A 147 -13.64 -2.29 -1.84
N ILE A 148 -14.97 -2.32 -1.89
CA ILE A 148 -15.81 -2.78 -0.78
C ILE A 148 -15.63 -4.29 -0.54
N ILE A 149 -15.74 -5.12 -1.58
CA ILE A 149 -15.66 -6.58 -1.42
C ILE A 149 -14.27 -7.02 -0.94
N ARG A 150 -13.20 -6.38 -1.45
CA ARG A 150 -11.82 -6.69 -1.06
C ARG A 150 -11.55 -6.31 0.39
N THR A 151 -12.11 -5.20 0.87
CA THR A 151 -12.06 -4.82 2.28
C THR A 151 -12.65 -5.91 3.18
N TRP A 152 -13.82 -6.43 2.83
CA TRP A 152 -14.49 -7.48 3.61
C TRP A 152 -13.81 -8.84 3.50
N GLN A 153 -13.25 -9.18 2.33
CA GLN A 153 -12.45 -10.40 2.17
C GLN A 153 -11.19 -10.37 3.04
N THR A 154 -10.51 -9.23 3.17
CA THR A 154 -9.38 -9.07 4.10
C THR A 154 -9.82 -9.22 5.56
N ALA A 155 -10.91 -8.57 5.97
CA ALA A 155 -11.47 -8.73 7.32
C ALA A 155 -11.81 -10.20 7.64
N HIS A 156 -12.43 -10.89 6.69
CA HIS A 156 -12.78 -12.31 6.80
C HIS A 156 -11.54 -13.19 6.95
N LYS A 157 -10.54 -13.04 6.07
CA LYS A 157 -9.29 -13.80 6.15
C LYS A 157 -8.58 -13.58 7.49
N MET A 158 -8.50 -12.34 7.94
CA MET A 158 -7.84 -11.99 9.20
C MET A 158 -8.58 -12.56 10.41
N LYS A 159 -9.91 -12.61 10.39
CA LYS A 159 -10.67 -13.36 11.40
C LYS A 159 -10.32 -14.84 11.42
N LEU A 160 -10.26 -15.49 10.27
CA LEU A 160 -9.94 -16.93 10.19
C LEU A 160 -8.53 -17.24 10.70
N GLN A 161 -7.55 -16.39 10.40
CA GLN A 161 -6.14 -16.63 10.75
C GLN A 161 -5.75 -16.11 12.14
N ARG A 162 -6.34 -15.00 12.59
CA ARG A 162 -5.94 -14.30 13.83
C ARG A 162 -7.00 -14.35 14.93
N GLY A 163 -8.19 -14.88 14.65
CA GLY A 163 -9.29 -14.91 15.59
C GLY A 163 -9.89 -13.52 15.83
N LYS A 164 -10.32 -13.26 17.06
CA LYS A 164 -11.01 -12.02 17.47
C LYS A 164 -10.01 -10.89 17.71
N LEU A 165 -10.40 -9.66 17.40
CA LEU A 165 -9.64 -8.49 17.84
C LEU A 165 -9.95 -8.14 19.30
N PRO A 166 -9.04 -7.44 20.00
CA PRO A 166 -9.40 -6.74 21.23
C PRO A 166 -10.62 -5.85 20.98
N GLY A 167 -11.67 -6.01 21.80
CA GLY A 167 -12.95 -5.30 21.65
C GLY A 167 -14.03 -6.07 20.89
N ASP A 168 -13.70 -7.17 20.21
CA ASP A 168 -14.69 -8.14 19.73
C ASP A 168 -15.16 -9.06 20.86
N SER A 169 -16.30 -9.75 20.65
CA SER A 169 -16.87 -10.70 21.61
C SER A 169 -17.05 -12.07 20.97
N ASP A 170 -17.45 -13.07 21.77
CA ASP A 170 -17.80 -14.41 21.25
C ASP A 170 -19.00 -14.41 20.30
N ARG A 171 -19.82 -13.37 20.36
CA ARG A 171 -21.08 -13.27 19.61
C ARG A 171 -20.96 -12.47 18.31
N HIS A 172 -19.97 -11.60 18.19
CA HIS A 172 -19.88 -10.67 17.07
C HIS A 172 -18.46 -10.12 16.85
N ASP A 173 -18.21 -9.66 15.63
CA ASP A 173 -16.97 -9.00 15.20
C ASP A 173 -17.15 -7.48 15.05
N ASN A 174 -18.06 -6.87 15.83
CA ASN A 174 -18.44 -5.46 15.67
C ASN A 174 -17.25 -4.49 15.68
N PHE A 175 -16.20 -4.74 16.47
CA PHE A 175 -15.03 -3.86 16.49
C PHE A 175 -14.23 -3.99 15.20
N ARG A 176 -13.99 -5.22 14.73
CA ARG A 176 -13.40 -5.46 13.40
C ARG A 176 -14.24 -4.84 12.29
N VAL A 177 -15.55 -5.05 12.28
CA VAL A 177 -16.47 -4.52 11.26
C VAL A 177 -16.38 -3.00 11.21
N LYS A 178 -16.44 -2.31 12.37
CA LYS A 178 -16.28 -0.85 12.45
C LYS A 178 -14.90 -0.38 11.96
N ARG A 179 -13.84 -1.10 12.30
CA ARG A 179 -12.47 -0.79 11.83
C ARG A 179 -12.35 -0.88 10.32
N TYR A 180 -12.95 -1.89 9.69
CA TYR A 180 -12.82 -2.12 8.25
C TYR A 180 -13.77 -1.26 7.42
N ILE A 181 -15.01 -1.02 7.87
CA ILE A 181 -15.92 -0.11 7.17
C ILE A 181 -15.41 1.33 7.15
N ALA A 182 -14.66 1.75 8.17
CA ALA A 182 -14.07 3.09 8.21
C ALA A 182 -12.95 3.32 7.18
N LYS A 183 -12.54 2.29 6.42
CA LYS A 183 -11.44 2.37 5.47
C LYS A 183 -11.88 2.76 4.05
N TYR A 184 -13.19 2.85 3.77
CA TYR A 184 -13.75 3.25 2.48
C TYR A 184 -15.09 3.96 2.66
#